data_AF-A0A261Q374-F1
#
_entry.id   AF-A0A261Q374-F1
#
_cell.length_a   1.000
_cell.length_b   1.000
_cell.length_c   1.000
_cell.angle_alpha   90.00
_cell.angle_beta   90.00
_cell.angle_gamma   90.00
#
_symmetry.space_group_name_H-M   'P 1'
#
loop_
_entity.id
_entity.type
_entity.pdbx_description
1 polymer ?
#
loop_
_entity_poly.entity_id
_entity_poly.type
_entity_poly.pdbx_seq_one_letter_code
_entity_poly.pdbx_strand_id
1 'polypeptide(L)'
;MNGMKNSIFLLFLSLWCYSSFAQTNLTGRVVNQAGEGIPYCAIGIRRTPIGTLADEQGHFKLTLADSLRNAEVIFSAVGYHDKAIAPFPAVPESVVVLEPNARVLQTLVVSAKKNKAKVVGEKSRPMLTFSRMFDQHAPAVEQGMLLTVPPEAWLNAFNFYIMPSSKYAEITLKLNSYEASNGTPGQSLQQTPILYKTTTTGWQTIDLSSYQLRATRTGKVAFTLQLVQHTAAAQDNFIFGLSAKKSLANQLLFRYQSQGDWEKHAGTFIANVAVSYAKHTTETPADRSTESLEEPDAMTRTMLQVYQHYEAAKKTRYGQDSSGAYADLGDAKLYYETYGQGDPLVLLHGNNGGIADFYQQIPALSRHYRVIAVDTRGQGKSTNQSSADYTYDTFASDLTKLMAQLNLPKVHILGWSDGGNTGLSFARSYPEKVGKLIAIGANLSPDGIKEEVLTMFKNQVKQNSGDHRLLRLMLAQPQLTATDLQKINSPVLLIAGQNDVILESHSQLMQKLIKNARLEIFPEATHYLPFEQPQKLNQLVLSFLGE
;
A
#
# COMPACT_ATOMS: atom_id res chain seq x y z
N MET A 1 25.46 -69.92 -1.27
CA MET A 1 25.62 -68.87 -0.23
C MET A 1 26.77 -67.99 -0.66
N ASN A 2 26.48 -66.89 -1.35
CA ASN A 2 27.47 -66.06 -2.03
C ASN A 2 27.21 -64.58 -1.73
N GLY A 3 28.27 -63.88 -1.31
CA GLY A 3 28.60 -62.56 -1.83
C GLY A 3 27.99 -61.36 -1.13
N MET A 4 28.70 -60.86 -0.11
CA MET A 4 28.84 -59.43 0.16
C MET A 4 28.86 -58.61 -1.14
N LYS A 5 27.91 -57.69 -1.30
CA LYS A 5 28.00 -56.61 -2.29
C LYS A 5 27.83 -55.28 -1.60
N ASN A 6 28.97 -54.59 -1.47
CA ASN A 6 29.05 -53.15 -1.26
C ASN A 6 28.31 -52.43 -2.39
N SER A 7 27.30 -51.63 -2.07
CA SER A 7 26.73 -50.66 -3.00
C SER A 7 27.34 -49.30 -2.72
N ILE A 8 28.12 -48.86 -3.71
CA ILE A 8 28.77 -47.56 -3.85
C ILE A 8 27.68 -46.46 -3.86
N PHE A 9 27.74 -45.53 -2.91
CA PHE A 9 26.98 -44.28 -2.93
C PHE A 9 27.86 -43.22 -3.61
N LEU A 10 27.60 -42.94 -4.88
CA LEU A 10 28.24 -41.85 -5.63
C LEU A 10 27.71 -40.50 -5.13
N LEU A 11 28.53 -39.78 -4.36
CA LEU A 11 28.35 -38.37 -4.04
C LEU A 11 28.68 -37.54 -5.29
N PHE A 12 27.65 -37.00 -5.96
CA PHE A 12 27.84 -35.94 -6.95
C PHE A 12 28.15 -34.62 -6.21
N LEU A 13 29.43 -34.30 -6.08
CA LEU A 13 29.89 -32.97 -5.69
C LEU A 13 29.89 -32.07 -6.94
N SER A 14 28.85 -31.27 -7.13
CA SER A 14 28.87 -30.21 -8.15
C SER A 14 29.77 -29.06 -7.68
N LEU A 15 31.01 -29.03 -8.16
CA LEU A 15 31.84 -27.83 -8.11
C LEU A 15 31.17 -26.74 -8.97
N TRP A 16 30.50 -25.79 -8.34
CA TRP A 16 30.21 -24.49 -8.93
C TRP A 16 31.50 -23.66 -8.92
N CYS A 17 32.24 -23.67 -10.02
CA CYS A 17 33.28 -22.67 -10.27
C CYS A 17 32.59 -21.31 -10.46
N TYR A 18 32.68 -20.45 -9.45
CA TYR A 18 32.37 -19.03 -9.60
C TYR A 18 33.45 -18.40 -10.47
N SER A 19 33.14 -18.14 -11.74
CA SER A 19 33.92 -17.24 -12.59
C SER A 19 33.75 -15.82 -12.03
N SER A 20 34.74 -15.30 -11.30
CA SER A 20 34.79 -13.89 -10.95
C SER A 20 35.00 -13.08 -12.24
N PHE A 21 33.92 -12.53 -12.80
CA PHE A 21 34.03 -11.54 -13.88
C PHE A 21 34.67 -10.27 -13.31
N ALA A 22 35.81 -9.87 -13.87
CA ALA A 22 36.45 -8.61 -13.51
C ALA A 22 35.54 -7.41 -13.88
N GLN A 23 35.50 -6.42 -12.99
CA GLN A 23 34.70 -5.20 -13.10
C GLN A 23 35.62 -3.98 -12.98
N THR A 24 35.36 -2.96 -13.79
CA THR A 24 36.09 -1.69 -13.78
C THR A 24 35.21 -0.59 -13.16
N ASN A 25 35.75 0.12 -12.16
CA ASN A 25 35.07 1.28 -11.56
C ASN A 25 35.56 2.57 -12.22
N LEU A 26 34.65 3.31 -12.85
CA LEU A 26 34.88 4.67 -13.31
C LEU A 26 34.48 5.66 -12.21
N THR A 27 35.38 6.57 -11.84
CA THR A 27 35.13 7.60 -10.82
C THR A 27 35.54 8.97 -11.35
N GLY A 28 34.82 10.00 -10.93
CA GLY A 28 35.06 11.34 -11.42
C GLY A 28 34.11 12.38 -10.83
N ARG A 29 34.19 13.60 -11.35
CA ARG A 29 33.34 14.72 -10.96
C ARG A 29 32.78 15.43 -12.20
N VAL A 30 31.48 15.67 -12.23
CA VAL A 30 30.79 16.43 -13.28
C VAL A 30 30.64 17.87 -12.82
N VAL A 31 31.12 18.82 -13.63
CA VAL A 31 31.13 20.25 -13.29
C VAL A 31 30.61 21.12 -14.44
N ASN A 32 30.18 22.34 -14.12
CA ASN A 32 29.89 23.37 -15.11
C ASN A 32 31.20 24.07 -15.56
N GLN A 33 31.10 25.02 -16.49
CA GLN A 33 32.26 25.80 -16.96
C GLN A 33 32.96 26.62 -15.86
N ALA A 34 32.27 26.94 -14.76
CA ALA A 34 32.83 27.63 -13.60
C ALA A 34 33.53 26.68 -12.60
N GLY A 35 33.52 25.36 -12.86
CA GLY A 35 34.10 24.35 -11.97
C GLY A 35 33.19 23.94 -10.81
N GLU A 36 31.95 24.40 -10.77
CA GLU A 36 30.98 24.03 -9.76
C GLU A 36 30.38 22.65 -10.07
N GLY A 37 30.19 21.83 -9.04
CA GLY A 37 29.61 20.50 -9.18
C GLY A 37 28.19 20.53 -9.75
N ILE A 38 27.90 19.67 -10.73
CA ILE A 38 26.54 19.52 -11.26
C ILE A 38 25.84 18.41 -10.48
N PRO A 39 24.89 18.75 -9.60
CA PRO A 39 24.25 17.78 -8.72
C PRO A 39 23.39 16.80 -9.51
N TYR A 40 23.43 15.52 -9.14
CA TYR A 40 22.51 14.50 -9.68
C TYR A 40 22.50 14.42 -11.22
N CYS A 41 23.66 14.64 -11.83
CA CYS A 41 23.92 14.32 -13.23
C CYS A 41 23.75 12.80 -13.43
N ALA A 42 23.04 12.40 -14.48
CA ALA A 42 22.90 10.99 -14.84
C ALA A 42 24.07 10.56 -15.71
N ILE A 43 24.73 9.47 -15.33
CA ILE A 43 25.88 8.91 -16.03
C ILE A 43 25.57 7.46 -16.38
N GLY A 44 25.65 7.08 -17.65
CA GLY A 44 25.37 5.71 -18.04
C GLY A 44 25.65 5.39 -19.50
N ILE A 45 25.37 4.15 -19.89
CA ILE A 45 25.53 3.66 -21.26
C ILE A 45 24.17 3.54 -21.93
N ARG A 46 24.02 4.13 -23.11
CA ARG A 46 22.78 4.17 -23.88
C ARG A 46 22.18 2.78 -24.08
N ARG A 47 20.86 2.64 -23.87
CA ARG A 47 20.10 1.37 -24.08
C ARG A 47 20.65 0.17 -23.30
N THR A 48 21.28 0.42 -22.16
CA THR A 48 21.64 -0.62 -21.20
C THR A 48 20.96 -0.32 -19.86
N PRO A 49 20.96 -1.24 -18.88
CA PRO A 49 20.56 -0.91 -17.51
C PRO A 49 21.71 -0.28 -16.69
N ILE A 50 22.89 -0.06 -17.29
CA ILE A 50 24.10 0.35 -16.56
C ILE A 50 24.18 1.87 -16.47
N GLY A 51 24.06 2.38 -15.25
CA GLY A 51 24.14 3.80 -14.93
C GLY A 51 24.28 4.09 -13.45
N THR A 52 24.51 5.36 -13.14
CA THR A 52 24.63 5.92 -11.79
C THR A 52 24.20 7.38 -11.80
N LEU A 53 24.09 7.99 -10.61
CA LEU A 53 23.89 9.42 -10.44
C LEU A 53 25.12 10.03 -9.76
N ALA A 54 25.44 11.28 -10.12
CA ALA A 54 26.35 12.08 -9.34
C ALA A 54 25.72 12.52 -8.00
N ASP A 55 26.54 12.74 -6.97
CA ASP A 55 26.11 13.34 -5.70
C ASP A 55 25.82 14.84 -5.85
N GLU A 56 25.53 15.53 -4.73
CA GLU A 56 25.27 16.97 -4.70
C GLU A 56 26.46 17.82 -5.15
N GLN A 57 27.69 17.30 -5.03
CA GLN A 57 28.92 17.98 -5.41
C GLN A 57 29.41 17.56 -6.80
N GLY A 58 28.66 16.72 -7.52
CA GLY A 58 28.94 16.24 -8.86
C GLY A 58 29.82 14.98 -8.91
N HIS A 59 30.20 14.37 -7.79
CA HIS A 59 31.02 13.15 -7.81
C HIS A 59 30.19 11.94 -8.21
N PHE A 60 30.77 11.05 -9.01
CA PHE A 60 30.10 9.84 -9.43
C PHE A 60 31.01 8.61 -9.35
N LYS A 61 30.37 7.45 -9.26
CA LYS A 61 31.00 6.14 -9.41
C LYS A 61 30.10 5.24 -10.27
N LEU A 62 30.64 4.79 -11.41
CA LEU A 62 29.96 3.87 -12.33
C LEU A 62 30.75 2.56 -12.41
N THR A 63 30.09 1.43 -12.19
CA THR A 63 30.71 0.11 -12.30
C THR A 63 30.39 -0.48 -13.67
N LEU A 64 31.41 -0.82 -14.45
CA LEU A 64 31.28 -1.42 -15.77
C LEU A 64 31.82 -2.86 -15.76
N ALA A 65 31.14 -3.76 -16.46
CA ALA A 65 31.74 -5.03 -16.86
C ALA A 65 32.86 -4.77 -17.88
N ASP A 66 33.92 -5.57 -17.86
CA ASP A 66 35.07 -5.38 -18.78
C ASP A 66 34.68 -5.41 -20.27
N SER A 67 33.63 -6.18 -20.62
CA SER A 67 33.06 -6.20 -21.97
C SER A 67 32.53 -4.84 -22.45
N LEU A 68 32.25 -3.91 -21.54
CA LEU A 68 31.71 -2.57 -21.81
C LEU A 68 32.71 -1.45 -21.56
N ARG A 69 33.99 -1.77 -21.33
CA ARG A 69 35.04 -0.78 -21.04
C ARG A 69 35.21 0.29 -22.14
N ASN A 70 34.92 -0.07 -23.39
CA ASN A 70 35.02 0.83 -24.54
C ASN A 70 33.67 1.45 -24.94
N ALA A 71 32.62 1.22 -24.15
CA ALA A 71 31.31 1.78 -24.43
C ALA A 71 31.31 3.31 -24.28
N GLU A 72 30.41 3.96 -25.01
CA GLU A 72 30.14 5.39 -24.90
C GLU A 72 29.42 5.69 -23.58
N VAL A 73 30.09 6.44 -22.70
CA VAL A 73 29.51 6.90 -21.42
C VAL A 73 28.90 8.28 -21.63
N ILE A 74 27.61 8.39 -21.35
CA ILE A 74 26.82 9.61 -21.54
C ILE A 74 26.57 10.27 -20.19
N PHE A 75 26.82 11.57 -20.13
CA PHE A 75 26.56 12.46 -19.02
C PHE A 75 25.41 13.37 -19.40
N SER A 76 24.33 13.34 -18.63
CA SER A 76 23.10 14.09 -18.90
C SER A 76 22.63 14.83 -17.66
N ALA A 77 22.37 16.13 -17.81
CA ALA A 77 21.91 16.98 -16.73
C ALA A 77 20.91 18.03 -17.25
N VAL A 78 19.89 18.33 -16.44
CA VAL A 78 18.91 19.38 -16.76
C VAL A 78 19.63 20.72 -16.88
N GLY A 79 19.38 21.43 -17.99
CA GLY A 79 20.04 22.70 -18.28
C GLY A 79 21.37 22.60 -19.03
N TYR A 80 21.82 21.39 -19.39
CA TYR A 80 23.09 21.17 -20.08
C TYR A 80 22.89 20.33 -21.35
N HIS A 81 23.86 20.40 -22.27
CA HIS A 81 23.96 19.47 -23.39
C HIS A 81 24.52 18.13 -22.89
N ASP A 82 23.92 17.02 -23.34
CA ASP A 82 24.44 15.68 -23.10
C ASP A 82 25.87 15.58 -23.66
N LYS A 83 26.79 15.03 -22.86
CA LYS A 83 28.18 14.80 -23.26
C LYS A 83 28.46 13.31 -23.30
N ALA A 84 28.98 12.83 -24.42
CA ALA A 84 29.35 11.45 -24.62
C ALA A 84 30.87 11.30 -24.69
N ILE A 85 31.44 10.30 -24.01
CA ILE A 85 32.87 10.03 -23.96
C ILE A 85 33.12 8.54 -24.22
N ALA A 86 33.97 8.22 -25.20
CA ALA A 86 34.33 6.84 -25.57
C ALA A 86 35.80 6.74 -26.03
N PRO A 87 36.61 5.80 -25.49
CA PRO A 87 36.39 5.14 -24.20
C PRO A 87 36.49 6.17 -23.07
N PHE A 88 35.78 5.95 -21.96
CA PHE A 88 35.99 6.80 -20.79
C PHE A 88 37.39 6.55 -20.20
N PRO A 89 38.18 7.59 -19.90
CA PRO A 89 39.54 7.42 -19.42
C PRO A 89 39.56 6.65 -18.08
N ALA A 90 40.46 5.67 -17.96
CA ALA A 90 40.68 4.91 -16.73
C ALA A 90 41.54 5.70 -15.71
N VAL A 91 41.43 7.02 -15.69
CA VAL A 91 42.14 7.91 -14.77
C VAL A 91 41.25 8.12 -13.55
N PRO A 92 41.74 7.84 -12.32
CA PRO A 92 41.02 8.15 -11.10
C PRO A 92 40.61 9.62 -11.06
N GLU A 93 39.38 9.90 -10.62
CA GLU A 93 38.87 11.26 -10.40
C GLU A 93 38.80 12.16 -11.65
N SER A 94 38.42 11.60 -12.80
CA SER A 94 38.27 12.36 -14.05
C SER A 94 37.24 13.50 -13.92
N VAL A 95 37.58 14.71 -14.36
CA VAL A 95 36.66 15.86 -14.36
C VAL A 95 35.95 15.98 -15.72
N VAL A 96 34.62 15.99 -15.70
CA VAL A 96 33.77 16.11 -16.89
C VAL A 96 33.04 17.45 -16.86
N VAL A 97 33.42 18.36 -17.75
CA VAL A 97 32.75 19.66 -17.90
C VAL A 97 31.53 19.52 -18.83
N LEU A 98 30.35 19.97 -18.41
CA LEU A 98 29.15 20.08 -19.24
C LEU A 98 28.88 21.51 -19.69
N GLU A 99 28.40 21.64 -20.93
CA GLU A 99 28.08 22.90 -21.58
C GLU A 99 26.62 23.30 -21.31
N PRO A 100 26.33 24.52 -20.81
CA PRO A 100 24.97 24.98 -20.58
C PRO A 100 24.13 25.00 -21.87
N ASN A 101 22.89 24.54 -21.78
CA ASN A 101 21.88 24.61 -22.82
C ASN A 101 20.91 25.76 -22.50
N ALA A 102 21.38 26.99 -22.68
CA ALA A 102 20.60 28.19 -22.41
C ALA A 102 19.57 28.43 -23.53
N ARG A 103 18.27 28.33 -23.22
CA ARG A 103 17.21 28.79 -24.13
C ARG A 103 16.95 30.27 -23.91
N VAL A 104 17.07 31.07 -24.98
CA VAL A 104 16.63 32.46 -25.00
C VAL A 104 15.11 32.48 -24.85
N LEU A 105 14.62 32.98 -23.72
CA LEU A 105 13.19 33.21 -23.50
C LEU A 105 12.72 34.30 -24.48
N GLN A 106 11.74 33.98 -25.33
CA GLN A 106 11.11 34.99 -26.18
C GLN A 106 10.36 35.99 -25.31
N THR A 107 10.62 37.28 -25.52
CA THR A 107 9.96 38.39 -24.84
C THR A 107 8.44 38.27 -24.99
N LEU A 108 7.74 38.12 -23.88
CA LEU A 108 6.28 37.97 -23.85
C LEU A 108 5.63 39.35 -23.80
N VAL A 109 4.75 39.62 -24.75
CA VAL A 109 3.81 40.76 -24.68
C VAL A 109 2.81 40.45 -23.57
N VAL A 110 2.95 41.13 -22.44
CA VAL A 110 2.01 41.03 -21.32
C VAL A 110 0.70 41.69 -21.74
N SER A 111 -0.33 40.91 -22.04
CA SER A 111 -1.70 41.41 -22.12
C SER A 111 -2.44 40.99 -20.85
N ALA A 112 -3.07 41.95 -20.18
CA ALA A 112 -3.88 41.74 -18.97
C ALA A 112 -5.17 40.96 -19.30
N LYS A 113 -5.07 39.66 -19.54
CA LYS A 113 -6.21 38.74 -19.61
C LYS A 113 -6.28 37.95 -18.31
N LYS A 114 -7.49 37.82 -17.75
CA LYS A 114 -7.72 36.99 -16.55
C LYS A 114 -7.40 35.53 -16.89
N ASN A 115 -6.38 34.98 -16.24
CA ASN A 115 -6.04 33.56 -16.35
C ASN A 115 -7.08 32.71 -15.60
N LYS A 116 -7.41 31.54 -16.15
CA LYS A 116 -8.14 30.48 -15.44
C LYS A 116 -7.14 29.56 -14.74
N ALA A 117 -7.55 28.99 -13.60
CA ALA A 117 -6.84 27.93 -12.91
C ALA A 117 -7.54 26.59 -13.13
N LYS A 118 -6.78 25.50 -13.21
CA LYS A 118 -7.29 24.13 -13.30
C LYS A 118 -6.33 23.16 -12.62
N VAL A 119 -6.86 22.11 -12.01
CA VAL A 119 -6.06 20.96 -11.56
C VAL A 119 -6.32 19.80 -12.53
N VAL A 120 -5.24 19.22 -13.06
CA VAL A 120 -5.28 18.14 -14.05
C VAL A 120 -4.57 16.91 -13.47
N GLY A 121 -5.25 15.76 -13.45
CA GLY A 121 -4.73 14.51 -12.91
C GLY A 121 -5.59 13.96 -11.78
N GLU A 122 -5.01 13.08 -10.97
CA GLU A 122 -5.69 12.42 -9.87
C GLU A 122 -5.81 13.35 -8.65
N LYS A 123 -7.05 13.62 -8.23
CA LYS A 123 -7.33 14.50 -7.08
C LYS A 123 -7.52 13.75 -5.76
N SER A 124 -7.72 12.43 -5.83
CA SER A 124 -7.94 11.57 -4.66
C SER A 124 -7.12 10.29 -4.78
N ARG A 125 -6.99 9.56 -3.67
CA ARG A 125 -6.34 8.26 -3.61
C ARG A 125 -7.42 7.17 -3.58
N PRO A 126 -7.67 6.42 -4.68
CA PRO A 126 -8.64 5.34 -4.68
C PRO A 126 -8.26 4.23 -3.69
N MET A 127 -9.24 3.43 -3.27
CA MET A 127 -9.03 2.32 -2.32
C MET A 127 -8.02 1.28 -2.82
N LEU A 128 -7.95 1.04 -4.14
CA LEU A 128 -7.04 0.09 -4.78
C LEU A 128 -5.87 0.84 -5.42
N THR A 129 -4.77 0.93 -4.68
CA THR A 129 -3.52 1.50 -5.17
C THR A 129 -2.39 0.50 -4.96
N PHE A 130 -1.54 0.37 -5.96
CA PHE A 130 -0.36 -0.48 -5.89
C PHE A 130 0.87 0.39 -5.69
N SER A 131 1.84 -0.17 -4.97
CA SER A 131 3.16 0.43 -4.81
C SER A 131 4.03 0.07 -6.01
N ARG A 132 4.69 1.07 -6.59
CA ARG A 132 5.96 0.84 -7.27
C ARG A 132 7.05 1.41 -6.38
N MET A 133 8.01 0.56 -6.06
CA MET A 133 9.03 0.82 -5.06
C MET A 133 10.30 1.31 -5.75
N PHE A 134 10.91 2.36 -5.22
CA PHE A 134 12.33 2.58 -5.44
C PHE A 134 13.07 1.74 -4.39
N ASP A 135 13.98 0.90 -4.84
CA ASP A 135 14.81 0.10 -3.95
C ASP A 135 16.27 0.60 -3.96
N GLN A 136 17.02 0.20 -2.93
CA GLN A 136 18.43 0.53 -2.75
C GLN A 136 19.34 -0.05 -3.87
N HIS A 137 18.84 -1.00 -4.66
CA HIS A 137 19.60 -1.68 -5.71
C HIS A 137 19.39 -1.04 -7.09
N ALA A 138 18.47 -0.07 -7.22
CA ALA A 138 18.15 0.62 -8.48
C ALA A 138 18.05 2.16 -8.31
N PRO A 139 19.11 2.86 -7.85
CA PRO A 139 19.07 4.29 -7.51
C PRO A 139 18.82 5.24 -8.69
N ALA A 140 18.89 4.77 -9.94
CA ALA A 140 18.74 5.60 -11.14
C ALA A 140 17.34 5.56 -11.76
N VAL A 141 16.40 4.80 -11.18
CA VAL A 141 15.05 4.63 -11.72
C VAL A 141 14.32 5.97 -11.80
N GLU A 142 13.66 6.22 -12.93
CA GLU A 142 12.70 7.31 -13.07
C GLU A 142 11.32 6.76 -13.36
N GLN A 143 10.33 7.31 -12.69
CA GLN A 143 8.95 6.90 -12.89
C GLN A 143 8.06 8.13 -13.01
N GLY A 144 7.18 8.15 -14.02
CA GLY A 144 6.27 9.26 -14.23
C GLY A 144 4.89 8.92 -14.75
N MET A 145 4.16 9.98 -15.09
CA MET A 145 2.87 9.89 -15.78
C MET A 145 2.80 10.86 -16.95
N LEU A 146 1.92 10.57 -17.90
CA LEU A 146 1.53 11.49 -18.96
C LEU A 146 0.23 12.23 -18.60
N LEU A 147 0.26 13.56 -18.66
CA LEU A 147 -0.91 14.42 -18.46
C LEU A 147 -1.17 15.31 -19.69
N THR A 148 -2.44 15.57 -19.96
CA THR A 148 -2.88 16.53 -20.97
C THR A 148 -3.43 17.77 -20.28
N VAL A 149 -2.67 18.86 -20.32
CA VAL A 149 -3.03 20.16 -19.78
C VAL A 149 -3.52 21.10 -20.90
N PRO A 150 -4.18 22.23 -20.59
CA PRO A 150 -4.52 23.22 -21.61
C PRO A 150 -3.25 23.67 -22.37
N PRO A 151 -3.35 23.89 -23.70
CA PRO A 151 -2.24 24.37 -24.51
C PRO A 151 -1.61 25.62 -23.92
N GLU A 152 -0.29 25.67 -23.91
CA GLU A 152 0.48 26.82 -23.42
C GLU A 152 0.19 27.25 -21.98
N ALA A 153 -0.36 26.35 -21.15
CA ALA A 153 -0.61 26.60 -19.74
C ALA A 153 0.69 26.72 -18.95
N TRP A 154 0.71 27.64 -17.98
CA TRP A 154 1.71 27.68 -16.93
C TRP A 154 1.51 26.53 -15.97
N LEU A 155 2.60 25.85 -15.61
CA LEU A 155 2.62 24.77 -14.64
C LEU A 155 2.94 25.39 -13.28
N ASN A 156 1.96 25.43 -12.38
CA ASN A 156 2.05 26.19 -11.14
C ASN A 156 2.52 25.32 -9.96
N ALA A 157 2.03 24.08 -9.87
CA ALA A 157 2.43 23.14 -8.81
C ALA A 157 2.26 21.70 -9.28
N PHE A 158 3.14 20.81 -8.82
CA PHE A 158 3.01 19.36 -9.01
C PHE A 158 2.74 18.69 -7.67
N ASN A 159 1.63 17.98 -7.58
CA ASN A 159 1.20 17.29 -6.37
C ASN A 159 1.30 15.78 -6.58
N PHE A 160 1.82 15.04 -5.61
CA PHE A 160 1.96 13.59 -5.69
C PHE A 160 1.77 12.94 -4.32
N TYR A 161 1.47 11.65 -4.30
CA TYR A 161 1.19 10.94 -3.06
C TYR A 161 2.27 9.90 -2.71
N ILE A 162 2.94 10.11 -1.58
CA ILE A 162 3.86 9.14 -0.99
C ILE A 162 3.10 8.18 -0.10
N MET A 163 3.34 6.87 -0.26
CA MET A 163 2.65 5.85 0.52
C MET A 163 3.04 5.92 2.01
N PRO A 164 2.06 5.82 2.93
CA PRO A 164 2.31 5.74 4.37
C PRO A 164 3.21 4.59 4.81
N SER A 165 3.25 3.50 4.03
CA SER A 165 4.11 2.33 4.28
C SER A 165 5.59 2.57 3.96
N SER A 166 5.95 3.74 3.44
CA SER A 166 7.35 4.08 3.15
C SER A 166 8.12 4.26 4.45
N LYS A 167 9.31 3.65 4.53
CA LYS A 167 10.24 3.73 5.65
C LYS A 167 11.51 4.47 5.24
N TYR A 168 11.56 5.75 5.57
CA TYR A 168 12.71 6.62 5.40
C TYR A 168 12.71 7.68 6.50
N ALA A 169 13.88 8.09 6.95
CA ALA A 169 14.02 9.28 7.79
C ALA A 169 13.89 10.54 6.94
N GLU A 170 14.46 10.49 5.72
CA GLU A 170 14.50 11.61 4.79
C GLU A 170 14.75 11.10 3.37
N ILE A 171 14.13 11.73 2.37
CA ILE A 171 14.38 11.49 0.96
C ILE A 171 14.52 12.80 0.18
N THR A 172 15.27 12.74 -0.91
CA THR A 172 15.34 13.78 -1.93
C THR A 172 14.87 13.19 -3.25
N LEU A 173 13.85 13.79 -3.84
CA LEU A 173 13.29 13.46 -5.15
C LEU A 173 13.66 14.54 -6.16
N LYS A 174 13.99 14.14 -7.38
CA LYS A 174 14.15 15.04 -8.53
C LYS A 174 12.90 14.94 -9.41
N LEU A 175 12.21 16.06 -9.60
CA LEU A 175 11.09 16.18 -10.52
C LEU A 175 11.60 16.55 -11.91
N ASN A 176 11.29 15.74 -12.91
CA ASN A 176 11.51 16.10 -14.31
C ASN A 176 10.17 16.31 -15.02
N SER A 177 10.15 17.20 -16.01
CA SER A 177 8.99 17.46 -16.85
C SER A 177 9.40 17.59 -18.30
N TYR A 178 8.71 16.90 -19.19
CA TYR A 178 9.05 16.80 -20.60
C TYR A 178 7.86 17.14 -21.48
N GLU A 179 8.13 17.75 -22.63
CA GLU A 179 7.19 17.70 -23.74
C GLU A 179 7.04 16.24 -24.19
N ALA A 180 5.81 15.77 -24.30
CA ALA A 180 5.55 14.39 -24.67
C ALA A 180 5.06 14.28 -26.13
N SER A 181 5.79 13.52 -26.93
CA SER A 181 5.45 13.17 -28.31
C SER A 181 5.27 11.65 -28.41
N ASN A 182 4.27 11.18 -29.16
CA ASN A 182 3.96 9.74 -29.30
C ASN A 182 3.75 9.00 -27.94
N GLY A 183 3.35 9.76 -26.93
CA GLY A 183 3.03 9.29 -25.59
C GLY A 183 4.24 8.88 -24.74
N THR A 184 5.47 9.23 -25.13
CA THR A 184 6.67 9.09 -24.30
C THR A 184 7.28 10.48 -24.03
N PRO A 185 8.06 10.63 -22.95
CA PRO A 185 8.83 11.86 -22.71
C PRO A 185 9.83 12.16 -23.84
N GLY A 186 9.85 13.42 -24.27
CA GLY A 186 10.78 13.96 -25.26
C GLY A 186 11.71 15.01 -24.63
N GLN A 187 11.63 16.25 -25.10
CA GLN A 187 12.50 17.33 -24.61
C GLN A 187 12.11 17.82 -23.22
N SER A 188 13.10 18.11 -22.36
CA SER A 188 12.87 18.73 -21.06
C SER A 188 12.22 20.11 -21.20
N LEU A 189 11.25 20.40 -20.34
CA LEU A 189 10.67 21.72 -20.17
C LEU A 189 11.45 22.59 -19.17
N GLN A 190 12.30 21.98 -18.35
CA GLN A 190 13.03 22.63 -17.27
C GLN A 190 14.43 23.03 -17.71
N GLN A 191 14.91 24.16 -17.19
CA GLN A 191 16.30 24.61 -17.36
C GLN A 191 17.17 24.35 -16.13
N THR A 192 16.57 24.23 -14.95
CA THR A 192 17.26 23.94 -13.70
C THR A 192 16.66 22.70 -13.04
N PRO A 193 17.46 21.92 -12.29
CA PRO A 193 16.94 20.79 -11.52
C PRO A 193 15.90 21.24 -10.49
N ILE A 194 14.79 20.50 -10.41
CA ILE A 194 13.76 20.69 -9.38
C ILE A 194 13.88 19.57 -8.35
N LEU A 195 14.41 19.90 -7.17
CA LEU A 195 14.61 18.96 -6.08
C LEU A 195 13.54 19.17 -5.00
N TYR A 196 13.01 18.07 -4.49
CA TYR A 196 12.03 18.06 -3.42
C TYR A 196 12.49 17.15 -2.30
N LYS A 197 12.70 17.74 -1.14
CA LYS A 197 13.20 17.06 0.05
C LYS A 197 12.06 16.92 1.06
N THR A 198 11.86 15.72 1.61
CA THR A 198 10.77 15.47 2.57
C THR A 198 11.13 14.38 3.58
N THR A 199 10.53 14.51 4.77
CA THR A 199 10.59 13.54 5.88
C THR A 199 9.19 12.98 6.19
N THR A 200 8.19 13.33 5.37
CA THR A 200 6.77 13.02 5.62
C THR A 200 6.18 12.22 4.46
N THR A 201 5.12 11.46 4.73
CA THR A 201 4.33 10.71 3.74
C THR A 201 2.97 11.38 3.49
N GLY A 202 2.21 10.90 2.50
CA GLY A 202 0.89 11.44 2.13
C GLY A 202 0.98 12.35 0.90
N TRP A 203 0.03 13.29 0.76
CA TRP A 203 0.09 14.28 -0.31
C TRP A 203 1.27 15.21 -0.10
N GLN A 204 2.03 15.43 -1.15
CA GLN A 204 3.18 16.31 -1.22
C GLN A 204 2.98 17.28 -2.38
N THR A 205 3.53 18.49 -2.26
CA THR A 205 3.40 19.55 -3.25
C THR A 205 4.76 20.16 -3.55
N ILE A 206 5.11 20.21 -4.83
CA ILE A 206 6.26 20.94 -5.37
C ILE A 206 5.72 22.20 -6.03
N ASP A 207 6.11 23.37 -5.50
CA ASP A 207 5.82 24.66 -6.14
C ASP A 207 6.67 24.80 -7.40
N LEU A 208 6.01 25.06 -8.54
CA LEU A 208 6.65 25.23 -9.85
C LEU A 208 6.64 26.69 -10.33
N SER A 209 6.02 27.60 -9.58
CA SER A 209 5.81 28.98 -10.00
C SER A 209 7.12 29.73 -10.25
N SER A 210 8.15 29.50 -9.43
CA SER A 210 9.49 30.09 -9.57
C SER A 210 10.26 29.58 -10.80
N TYR A 211 9.90 28.42 -11.33
CA TYR A 211 10.58 27.80 -12.47
C TYR A 211 9.99 28.24 -13.81
N GLN A 212 8.88 28.98 -13.80
CA GLN A 212 8.24 29.56 -14.99
C GLN A 212 8.03 28.52 -16.11
N LEU A 213 7.65 27.30 -15.73
CA LEU A 213 7.44 26.21 -16.68
C LEU A 213 6.15 26.40 -17.44
N ARG A 214 6.19 26.17 -18.76
CA ARG A 214 5.03 26.31 -19.64
C ARG A 214 4.88 25.08 -20.52
N ALA A 215 3.65 24.56 -20.61
CA ALA A 215 3.31 23.50 -21.54
C ALA A 215 3.46 23.99 -22.99
N THR A 216 3.72 23.09 -23.93
CA THR A 216 3.75 23.45 -25.35
C THR A 216 2.34 23.55 -25.92
N ARG A 217 2.22 23.90 -27.21
CA ARG A 217 0.91 23.96 -27.91
C ARG A 217 0.16 22.64 -27.93
N THR A 218 0.86 21.51 -27.76
CA THR A 218 0.22 20.18 -27.71
C THR A 218 -0.49 19.93 -26.39
N GLY A 219 -0.11 20.63 -25.31
CA GLY A 219 -0.61 20.40 -23.96
C GLY A 219 -0.19 19.06 -23.35
N LYS A 220 0.60 18.22 -24.04
CA LYS A 220 1.01 16.90 -23.55
C LYS A 220 2.32 17.02 -22.78
N VAL A 221 2.25 16.78 -21.48
CA VAL A 221 3.39 16.89 -20.57
C VAL A 221 3.56 15.60 -19.82
N ALA A 222 4.78 15.07 -19.81
CA ALA A 222 5.15 13.95 -18.94
C ALA A 222 5.85 14.50 -17.69
N PHE A 223 5.40 14.07 -16.51
CA PHE A 223 6.03 14.39 -15.22
C PHE A 223 6.62 13.11 -14.62
N THR A 224 7.90 13.12 -14.25
CA THR A 224 8.57 11.97 -13.63
C THR A 224 9.24 12.37 -12.32
N LEU A 225 9.29 11.44 -11.37
CA LEU A 225 10.03 11.54 -10.13
C LEU A 225 11.16 10.51 -10.14
N GLN A 226 12.31 10.93 -9.65
CA GLN A 226 13.50 10.10 -9.45
C GLN A 226 13.94 10.22 -8.00
N LEU A 227 14.14 9.09 -7.31
CA LEU A 227 14.78 9.10 -6.00
C LEU A 227 16.29 9.33 -6.19
N VAL A 228 16.81 10.46 -5.70
CA VAL A 228 18.23 10.82 -5.89
C VAL A 228 19.07 10.71 -4.62
N GLN A 229 18.43 10.77 -3.45
CA GLN A 229 19.07 10.59 -2.15
C GLN A 229 18.07 10.06 -1.13
N HIS A 230 18.53 9.28 -0.16
CA HIS A 230 17.70 8.83 0.95
C HIS A 230 18.52 8.55 2.22
N THR A 231 17.83 8.63 3.36
CA THR A 231 18.29 8.16 4.66
C THR A 231 17.27 7.16 5.19
N ALA A 232 17.70 5.93 5.51
CA ALA A 232 16.83 4.92 6.11
C ALA A 232 16.36 5.36 7.51
N ALA A 233 15.14 5.00 7.88
CA ALA A 233 14.69 5.12 9.27
C ALA A 233 15.42 4.07 10.13
N ALA A 234 15.72 4.40 11.40
CA ALA A 234 16.56 3.60 12.31
C ALA A 234 16.43 2.06 12.18
N GLN A 235 17.57 1.36 12.06
CA GLN A 235 17.77 -0.11 11.94
C GLN A 235 16.85 -0.91 10.98
N ASP A 236 15.98 -0.25 10.21
CA ASP A 236 15.13 -0.87 9.20
C ASP A 236 15.74 -0.72 7.78
N ASN A 237 15.39 -1.63 6.88
CA ASN A 237 15.71 -1.49 5.46
C ASN A 237 14.95 -0.28 4.86
N PHE A 238 15.61 0.49 4.00
CA PHE A 238 14.98 1.59 3.26
C PHE A 238 13.85 1.07 2.36
N ILE A 239 12.68 1.69 2.48
CA ILE A 239 11.46 1.36 1.72
C ILE A 239 10.85 2.68 1.26
N PHE A 240 10.76 2.91 -0.05
CA PHE A 240 10.07 4.10 -0.57
C PHE A 240 9.13 3.74 -1.71
N GLY A 241 7.86 4.15 -1.58
CA GLY A 241 6.81 3.84 -2.55
C GLY A 241 5.97 5.06 -2.92
N LEU A 242 5.75 5.24 -4.21
CA LEU A 242 4.77 6.19 -4.76
C LEU A 242 3.47 5.46 -5.06
N SER A 243 2.34 6.08 -4.72
CA SER A 243 1.02 5.47 -4.90
C SER A 243 0.58 5.55 -6.37
N ALA A 244 0.16 4.44 -6.95
CA ALA A 244 -0.40 4.38 -8.29
C ALA A 244 -1.71 3.57 -8.32
N LYS A 245 -2.60 3.86 -9.27
CA LYS A 245 -3.85 3.10 -9.50
C LYS A 245 -3.78 2.33 -10.81
N LYS A 246 -4.36 1.13 -10.87
CA LYS A 246 -4.44 0.38 -12.14
C LYS A 246 -5.49 1.06 -13.01
N SER A 247 -5.16 1.27 -14.27
CA SER A 247 -6.06 1.84 -15.26
C SER A 247 -5.77 1.19 -16.60
N LEU A 248 -6.77 1.11 -17.48
CA LEU A 248 -6.58 0.67 -18.86
C LEU A 248 -5.75 1.67 -19.69
N ALA A 249 -5.48 2.85 -19.12
CA ALA A 249 -4.63 3.85 -19.74
C ALA A 249 -3.15 3.49 -19.52
N ASN A 250 -2.37 3.46 -20.60
CA ASN A 250 -0.92 3.29 -20.55
C ASN A 250 -0.24 4.63 -20.20
N GLN A 251 -0.63 5.21 -19.08
CA GLN A 251 -0.17 6.52 -18.62
C GLN A 251 1.03 6.45 -17.70
N LEU A 252 1.32 5.29 -17.09
CA LEU A 252 2.50 5.09 -16.25
C LEU A 252 3.75 4.97 -17.13
N LEU A 253 4.76 5.77 -16.83
CA LEU A 253 6.04 5.82 -17.51
C LEU A 253 7.14 5.33 -16.58
N PHE A 254 8.07 4.55 -17.10
CA PHE A 254 9.20 4.04 -16.33
C PHE A 254 10.45 3.93 -17.18
N ARG A 255 11.62 4.18 -16.58
CA ARG A 255 12.93 3.80 -17.12
C ARG A 255 13.92 3.56 -15.98
N TYR A 256 14.84 2.61 -16.16
CA TYR A 256 15.83 2.27 -15.13
C TYR A 256 16.92 3.33 -14.95
N GLN A 257 17.17 4.15 -15.97
CA GLN A 257 18.11 5.26 -15.95
C GLN A 257 17.76 6.28 -17.04
N SER A 258 18.31 7.50 -16.95
CA SER A 258 17.99 8.59 -17.89
C SER A 258 18.34 8.30 -19.36
N GLN A 259 19.18 7.29 -19.62
CA GLN A 259 19.61 6.85 -20.97
C GLN A 259 18.98 5.52 -21.41
N GLY A 260 18.05 4.98 -20.61
CA GLY A 260 17.27 3.78 -20.93
C GLY A 260 16.02 4.12 -21.75
N ASP A 261 15.44 3.10 -22.36
CA ASP A 261 14.19 3.25 -23.10
C ASP A 261 13.01 3.48 -22.14
N TRP A 262 12.04 4.28 -22.58
CA TRP A 262 10.80 4.49 -21.84
C TRP A 262 9.86 3.29 -22.00
N GLU A 263 9.46 2.73 -20.88
CA GLU A 263 8.41 1.71 -20.83
C GLU A 263 7.08 2.34 -20.41
N LYS A 264 5.99 1.90 -21.04
CA LYS A 264 4.64 2.26 -20.66
C LYS A 264 3.95 1.08 -20.01
N HIS A 265 3.31 1.33 -18.88
CA HIS A 265 2.58 0.32 -18.13
C HIS A 265 1.13 0.77 -17.93
N ALA A 266 0.23 -0.20 -17.82
CA ALA A 266 -1.17 0.04 -17.49
C ALA A 266 -1.27 0.60 -16.06
N GLY A 267 -1.81 1.79 -15.92
CA GLY A 267 -1.90 2.49 -14.63
C GLY A 267 -1.63 3.99 -14.73
N THR A 268 -1.93 4.67 -13.64
CA THR A 268 -1.70 6.11 -13.48
C THR A 268 -1.18 6.34 -12.08
N PHE A 269 -0.16 7.18 -11.93
CA PHE A 269 0.24 7.65 -10.62
C PHE A 269 -0.85 8.46 -9.94
N ILE A 270 -0.84 8.49 -8.62
CA ILE A 270 -1.66 9.43 -7.87
C ILE A 270 -0.87 10.72 -7.75
N ALA A 271 -1.02 11.52 -8.79
CA ALA A 271 -0.44 12.84 -8.90
C ALA A 271 -1.36 13.73 -9.74
N ASN A 272 -1.25 15.04 -9.54
CA ASN A 272 -1.92 16.04 -10.37
C ASN A 272 -1.02 17.28 -10.52
N VAL A 273 -1.35 18.10 -11.52
CA VAL A 273 -0.68 19.38 -11.77
C VAL A 273 -1.71 20.51 -11.70
N ALA A 274 -1.41 21.53 -10.90
CA ALA A 274 -2.13 22.78 -10.93
C ALA A 274 -1.58 23.67 -12.04
N VAL A 275 -2.45 24.20 -12.89
CA VAL A 275 -2.06 24.99 -14.07
C VAL A 275 -2.84 26.29 -14.17
N SER A 276 -2.26 27.29 -14.84
CA SER A 276 -2.97 28.52 -15.24
C SER A 276 -2.83 28.83 -16.72
N TYR A 277 -3.91 29.30 -17.37
CA TYR A 277 -3.95 29.48 -18.82
C TYR A 277 -4.87 30.61 -19.27
N ALA A 278 -4.62 31.15 -20.46
CA ALA A 278 -5.42 32.19 -21.08
C ALA A 278 -6.67 31.60 -21.74
N LYS A 279 -7.83 32.28 -21.60
CA LYS A 279 -9.10 31.86 -22.20
C LYS A 279 -9.06 32.02 -23.74
N HIS A 280 -9.15 30.94 -24.50
CA HIS A 280 -9.44 30.97 -25.94
C HIS A 280 -10.95 30.88 -26.19
N THR A 281 -11.43 31.54 -27.25
CA THR A 281 -12.84 31.87 -27.52
C THR A 281 -13.75 30.72 -28.00
N THR A 282 -13.37 29.45 -27.83
CA THR A 282 -14.12 28.31 -28.40
C THR A 282 -14.48 27.18 -27.42
N GLU A 283 -14.40 27.40 -26.10
CA GLU A 283 -14.90 26.41 -25.12
C GLU A 283 -16.37 26.70 -24.74
N THR A 284 -17.25 25.75 -25.04
CA THR A 284 -18.64 25.63 -24.53
C THR A 284 -18.62 25.62 -23.00
N PRO A 285 -19.61 26.21 -22.30
CA PRO A 285 -19.51 26.43 -20.86
C PRO A 285 -19.70 25.11 -20.11
N ALA A 286 -18.60 24.52 -19.65
CA ALA A 286 -18.62 23.58 -18.54
C ALA A 286 -18.44 24.36 -17.23
N ASP A 287 -19.22 23.91 -16.26
CA ASP A 287 -19.53 24.42 -14.94
C ASP A 287 -18.48 25.29 -14.24
N ARG A 288 -18.96 26.36 -13.61
CA ARG A 288 -18.17 27.16 -12.67
C ARG A 288 -18.29 26.51 -11.29
N SER A 289 -17.38 25.60 -10.97
CA SER A 289 -17.07 25.28 -9.57
C SER A 289 -15.68 25.84 -9.24
N THR A 290 -15.65 26.79 -8.30
CA THR A 290 -14.45 27.10 -7.52
C THR A 290 -14.17 25.91 -6.63
N GLU A 291 -13.44 24.92 -7.14
CA GLU A 291 -13.05 23.73 -6.37
C GLU A 291 -11.78 24.03 -5.59
N SER A 292 -11.95 24.30 -4.29
CA SER A 292 -10.91 24.10 -3.28
C SER A 292 -10.50 22.62 -3.28
N LEU A 293 -9.26 22.33 -2.86
CA LEU A 293 -8.86 20.97 -2.48
C LEU A 293 -9.86 20.47 -1.43
N GLU A 294 -10.70 19.50 -1.80
CA GLU A 294 -11.71 18.96 -0.89
C GLU A 294 -11.01 18.23 0.25
N GLU A 295 -11.45 18.53 1.48
CA GLU A 295 -11.21 17.70 2.66
C GLU A 295 -11.53 16.23 2.32
N PRO A 296 -10.73 15.26 2.79
CA PRO A 296 -10.97 13.86 2.46
C PRO A 296 -12.41 13.47 2.82
N ASP A 297 -13.09 12.84 1.86
CA ASP A 297 -14.47 12.37 2.05
C ASP A 297 -14.57 11.47 3.29
N ALA A 298 -15.79 11.32 3.83
CA ALA A 298 -16.01 10.61 5.09
C ALA A 298 -15.40 9.18 5.07
N MET A 299 -15.51 8.48 3.94
CA MET A 299 -14.92 7.15 3.74
C MET A 299 -13.39 7.19 3.79
N THR A 300 -12.78 8.20 3.17
CA THR A 300 -11.33 8.41 3.17
C THR A 300 -10.80 8.74 4.56
N ARG A 301 -11.51 9.56 5.34
CA ARG A 301 -11.16 9.83 6.74
C ARG A 301 -11.26 8.57 7.61
N THR A 302 -12.34 7.79 7.46
CA THR A 302 -12.47 6.50 8.14
C THR A 302 -11.34 5.55 7.75
N MET A 303 -11.01 5.42 6.45
CA MET A 303 -9.94 4.53 6.00
C MET A 303 -8.53 4.97 6.47
N LEU A 304 -8.27 6.27 6.58
CA LEU A 304 -7.03 6.79 7.15
C LEU A 304 -6.91 6.44 8.64
N GLN A 305 -7.99 6.61 9.40
CA GLN A 305 -8.04 6.22 10.82
C GLN A 305 -7.84 4.72 10.98
N VAL A 306 -8.55 3.91 10.21
CA VAL A 306 -8.41 2.44 10.19
C VAL A 306 -6.98 2.01 9.90
N TYR A 307 -6.34 2.61 8.90
CA TYR A 307 -4.95 2.30 8.57
C TYR A 307 -3.99 2.67 9.72
N GLN A 308 -4.19 3.83 10.36
CA GLN A 308 -3.41 4.22 11.54
C GLN A 308 -3.55 3.19 12.67
N HIS A 309 -4.74 2.63 12.87
CA HIS A 309 -4.96 1.60 13.87
C HIS A 309 -4.28 0.28 13.53
N TYR A 310 -4.28 -0.16 12.26
CA TYR A 310 -3.52 -1.34 11.84
C TYR A 310 -2.00 -1.14 12.02
N GLU A 311 -1.48 0.04 11.74
CA GLU A 311 -0.05 0.34 11.97
C GLU A 311 0.28 0.43 13.47
N ALA A 312 -0.63 0.95 14.29
CA ALA A 312 -0.49 0.91 15.74
C ALA A 312 -0.50 -0.53 16.27
N ALA A 313 -1.43 -1.36 15.79
CA ALA A 313 -1.56 -2.77 16.14
C ALA A 313 -0.25 -3.55 15.87
N LYS A 314 0.37 -3.34 14.71
CA LYS A 314 1.66 -3.99 14.33
C LYS A 314 2.83 -3.64 15.26
N LYS A 315 2.77 -2.50 15.94
CA LYS A 315 3.79 -2.08 16.92
C LYS A 315 3.58 -2.69 18.31
N THR A 316 2.46 -3.37 18.52
CA THR A 316 2.17 -4.03 19.79
C THR A 316 2.68 -5.47 19.80
N ARG A 317 2.76 -6.06 20.99
CA ARG A 317 3.12 -7.47 21.15
C ARG A 317 2.02 -8.45 20.72
N TYR A 318 0.79 -7.96 20.48
CA TYR A 318 -0.36 -8.81 20.19
C TYR A 318 -0.28 -9.34 18.75
N GLY A 319 -0.40 -10.65 18.58
CA GLY A 319 -0.13 -11.37 17.34
C GLY A 319 1.36 -11.64 17.10
N GLN A 320 2.24 -11.22 18.01
CA GLN A 320 3.70 -11.37 17.92
C GLN A 320 4.31 -11.86 19.24
N ASP A 321 3.50 -12.37 20.16
CA ASP A 321 3.98 -12.76 21.49
C ASP A 321 4.79 -14.05 21.40
N SER A 322 5.92 -14.08 22.10
CA SER A 322 6.77 -15.26 22.21
C SER A 322 6.04 -16.48 22.80
N SER A 323 4.95 -16.27 23.54
CA SER A 323 4.12 -17.34 24.08
C SER A 323 3.05 -17.86 23.10
N GLY A 324 3.01 -17.36 21.86
CA GLY A 324 2.09 -17.83 20.84
C GLY A 324 2.29 -19.30 20.51
N ALA A 325 1.19 -20.01 20.26
CA ALA A 325 1.19 -21.45 20.03
C ALA A 325 0.30 -21.82 18.84
N TYR A 326 0.51 -23.02 18.31
CA TYR A 326 -0.29 -23.57 17.21
C TYR A 326 -1.13 -24.74 17.69
N ALA A 327 -2.42 -24.72 17.35
CA ALA A 327 -3.29 -25.88 17.44
C ALA A 327 -3.34 -26.59 16.08
N ASP A 328 -2.94 -27.86 16.04
CA ASP A 328 -2.94 -28.65 14.81
C ASP A 328 -4.32 -29.26 14.56
N LEU A 329 -4.96 -28.90 13.45
CA LEU A 329 -6.31 -29.35 13.11
C LEU A 329 -6.31 -30.48 12.08
N GLY A 330 -5.13 -30.94 11.66
CA GLY A 330 -4.90 -31.89 10.57
C GLY A 330 -4.66 -31.17 9.24
N ASP A 331 -5.67 -30.49 8.72
CA ASP A 331 -5.65 -29.81 7.41
C ASP A 331 -5.39 -28.28 7.51
N ALA A 332 -5.17 -27.79 8.73
CA ALA A 332 -4.85 -26.42 9.07
C ALA A 332 -4.10 -26.36 10.41
N LYS A 333 -3.43 -25.24 10.67
CA LYS A 333 -2.87 -24.94 11.98
C LYS A 333 -3.37 -23.57 12.40
N LEU A 334 -3.99 -23.49 13.57
CA LEU A 334 -4.44 -22.22 14.13
C LEU A 334 -3.38 -21.67 15.07
N TYR A 335 -2.86 -20.49 14.76
CA TYR A 335 -2.09 -19.70 15.71
C TYR A 335 -3.02 -19.06 16.72
N TYR A 336 -2.66 -19.12 18.00
CA TYR A 336 -3.37 -18.44 19.07
C TYR A 336 -2.39 -17.94 20.13
N GLU A 337 -2.81 -16.92 20.86
CA GLU A 337 -2.09 -16.37 22.00
C GLU A 337 -3.02 -16.33 23.22
N THR A 338 -2.46 -16.56 24.41
CA THR A 338 -3.20 -16.52 25.68
C THR A 338 -2.71 -15.37 26.55
N TYR A 339 -3.64 -14.60 27.11
CA TYR A 339 -3.38 -13.47 27.98
C TYR A 339 -4.26 -13.51 29.21
N GLY A 340 -3.71 -13.10 30.36
CA GLY A 340 -4.48 -13.06 31.60
C GLY A 340 -4.79 -14.44 32.17
N GLN A 341 -5.75 -14.47 33.10
CA GLN A 341 -6.19 -15.65 33.83
C GLN A 341 -7.70 -15.54 34.13
N GLY A 342 -8.33 -16.64 34.54
CA GLY A 342 -9.76 -16.69 34.87
C GLY A 342 -10.59 -17.40 33.81
N ASP A 343 -11.86 -17.04 33.69
CA ASP A 343 -12.78 -17.68 32.75
C ASP A 343 -12.32 -17.47 31.29
N PRO A 344 -12.42 -18.50 30.43
CA PRO A 344 -11.91 -18.42 29.08
C PRO A 344 -12.79 -17.55 28.18
N LEU A 345 -12.16 -16.54 27.55
CA LEU A 345 -12.77 -15.65 26.56
C LEU A 345 -11.99 -15.75 25.24
N VAL A 346 -12.62 -16.30 24.21
CA VAL A 346 -12.05 -16.39 22.87
C VAL A 346 -12.31 -15.11 22.09
N LEU A 347 -11.27 -14.55 21.46
CA LEU A 347 -11.42 -13.44 20.50
C LEU A 347 -11.21 -13.89 19.07
N LEU A 348 -12.16 -13.53 18.20
CA LEU A 348 -12.18 -13.87 16.77
C LEU A 348 -12.21 -12.59 15.93
N HIS A 349 -11.16 -12.38 15.11
CA HIS A 349 -10.97 -11.17 14.31
C HIS A 349 -11.85 -11.14 13.04
N GLY A 350 -11.86 -10.02 12.34
CA GLY A 350 -12.59 -9.83 11.06
C GLY A 350 -11.87 -10.41 9.84
N ASN A 351 -12.50 -10.34 8.67
CA ASN A 351 -11.94 -10.87 7.43
C ASN A 351 -10.58 -10.25 7.10
N ASN A 352 -9.62 -11.08 6.71
CA ASN A 352 -8.25 -10.69 6.35
C ASN A 352 -7.50 -9.95 7.48
N GLY A 353 -7.93 -10.17 8.73
CA GLY A 353 -7.33 -9.62 9.95
C GLY A 353 -6.43 -10.61 10.70
N GLY A 354 -6.22 -10.33 12.00
CA GLY A 354 -5.49 -11.20 12.92
C GLY A 354 -5.61 -10.77 14.38
N ILE A 355 -4.94 -11.48 15.28
CA ILE A 355 -4.92 -11.20 16.73
C ILE A 355 -4.60 -9.74 17.04
N ALA A 356 -3.71 -9.13 16.27
CA ALA A 356 -3.27 -7.74 16.45
C ALA A 356 -4.43 -6.73 16.38
N ASP A 357 -5.54 -7.07 15.71
CA ASP A 357 -6.71 -6.20 15.60
C ASP A 357 -7.37 -5.93 16.96
N PHE A 358 -7.12 -6.78 17.95
CA PHE A 358 -7.60 -6.61 19.31
C PHE A 358 -6.60 -5.91 20.25
N TYR A 359 -5.60 -5.19 19.73
CA TYR A 359 -4.58 -4.54 20.55
C TYR A 359 -5.13 -3.57 21.61
N GLN A 360 -6.35 -3.05 21.40
CA GLN A 360 -7.03 -2.18 22.36
C GLN A 360 -8.01 -2.93 23.29
N GLN A 361 -8.44 -4.14 22.91
CA GLN A 361 -9.37 -4.98 23.66
C GLN A 361 -8.62 -5.92 24.62
N ILE A 362 -7.60 -6.64 24.12
CA ILE A 362 -6.81 -7.60 24.90
C ILE A 362 -6.29 -7.01 26.23
N PRO A 363 -5.64 -5.82 26.30
CA PRO A 363 -5.13 -5.30 27.56
C PRO A 363 -6.21 -4.98 28.60
N ALA A 364 -7.44 -4.65 28.16
CA ALA A 364 -8.54 -4.39 29.06
C ALA A 364 -9.18 -5.70 29.56
N LEU A 365 -9.43 -6.64 28.64
CA LEU A 365 -10.14 -7.89 28.92
C LEU A 365 -9.28 -8.89 29.70
N SER A 366 -7.98 -8.99 29.40
CA SER A 366 -7.05 -9.93 30.05
C SER A 366 -6.78 -9.63 31.53
N ARG A 367 -7.27 -8.49 32.05
CA ARG A 367 -7.26 -8.19 33.49
C ARG A 367 -8.30 -8.98 34.27
N HIS A 368 -9.33 -9.50 33.58
CA HIS A 368 -10.49 -10.15 34.19
C HIS A 368 -10.72 -11.58 33.67
N TYR A 369 -10.26 -11.87 32.46
CA TYR A 369 -10.50 -13.15 31.77
C TYR A 369 -9.20 -13.77 31.27
N ARG A 370 -9.22 -15.09 31.11
CA ARG A 370 -8.22 -15.79 30.30
C ARG A 370 -8.58 -15.58 28.83
N VAL A 371 -8.00 -14.53 28.25
CA VAL A 371 -8.17 -14.18 26.85
C VAL A 371 -7.39 -15.16 25.97
N ILE A 372 -8.08 -15.78 25.01
CA ILE A 372 -7.50 -16.65 23.98
C ILE A 372 -7.80 -15.99 22.63
N ALA A 373 -6.84 -15.23 22.11
CA ALA A 373 -6.98 -14.58 20.82
C ALA A 373 -6.49 -15.51 19.71
N VAL A 374 -7.28 -15.67 18.65
CA VAL A 374 -7.05 -16.70 17.63
C VAL A 374 -6.95 -16.06 16.26
N ASP A 375 -5.90 -16.39 15.52
CA ASP A 375 -5.87 -16.18 14.07
C ASP A 375 -6.71 -17.28 13.42
N THR A 376 -7.80 -16.90 12.75
CA THR A 376 -8.69 -17.88 12.11
C THR A 376 -8.03 -18.54 10.90
N ARG A 377 -8.54 -19.71 10.49
CA ARG A 377 -7.93 -20.55 9.43
C ARG A 377 -7.55 -19.72 8.19
N GLY A 378 -6.29 -19.84 7.78
CA GLY A 378 -5.76 -19.19 6.57
C GLY A 378 -5.58 -17.67 6.68
N GLN A 379 -5.67 -17.10 7.88
CA GLN A 379 -5.53 -15.68 8.17
C GLN A 379 -4.48 -15.48 9.27
N GLY A 380 -3.95 -14.26 9.42
CA GLY A 380 -2.84 -13.98 10.34
C GLY A 380 -1.66 -14.94 10.14
N LYS A 381 -1.25 -15.62 11.21
CA LYS A 381 -0.21 -16.65 11.21
C LYS A 381 -0.74 -18.07 11.03
N SER A 382 -2.05 -18.25 10.93
CA SER A 382 -2.69 -19.56 10.75
C SER A 382 -2.58 -20.06 9.33
N THR A 383 -2.34 -21.36 9.16
CA THR A 383 -2.18 -21.99 7.85
C THR A 383 -3.44 -22.70 7.41
N ASN A 384 -3.67 -22.81 6.11
CA ASN A 384 -4.72 -23.65 5.53
C ASN A 384 -4.13 -24.50 4.40
N GLN A 385 -4.28 -25.83 4.48
CA GLN A 385 -3.81 -26.76 3.46
C GLN A 385 -4.94 -27.25 2.55
N SER A 386 -6.20 -27.00 2.92
CA SER A 386 -7.35 -27.32 2.09
C SER A 386 -7.48 -26.34 0.93
N SER A 387 -7.92 -26.83 -0.23
CA SER A 387 -8.30 -26.02 -1.40
C SER A 387 -9.77 -25.63 -1.40
N ALA A 388 -10.58 -26.16 -0.47
CA ALA A 388 -12.00 -25.83 -0.36
C ALA A 388 -12.20 -24.34 -0.04
N ASP A 389 -13.35 -23.80 -0.45
CA ASP A 389 -13.79 -22.46 -0.05
C ASP A 389 -14.05 -22.42 1.46
N TYR A 390 -13.83 -21.25 2.07
CA TYR A 390 -14.08 -21.06 3.50
C TYR A 390 -15.59 -21.01 3.79
N THR A 391 -15.97 -21.48 4.98
CA THR A 391 -17.31 -21.30 5.56
C THR A 391 -17.19 -20.97 7.03
N TYR A 392 -18.13 -20.19 7.57
CA TYR A 392 -18.16 -19.92 9.01
C TYR A 392 -18.41 -21.17 9.85
N ASP A 393 -19.08 -22.18 9.29
CA ASP A 393 -19.22 -23.49 9.94
C ASP A 393 -17.89 -24.24 10.03
N THR A 394 -17.01 -24.12 9.03
CA THR A 394 -15.63 -24.64 9.12
C THR A 394 -14.86 -23.92 10.22
N PHE A 395 -14.93 -22.58 10.28
CA PHE A 395 -14.26 -21.82 11.34
C PHE A 395 -14.81 -22.14 12.74
N ALA A 396 -16.12 -22.35 12.87
CA ALA A 396 -16.75 -22.81 14.10
C ALA A 396 -16.29 -24.22 14.50
N SER A 397 -16.22 -25.16 13.54
CA SER A 397 -15.69 -26.50 13.79
C SER A 397 -14.23 -26.46 14.24
N ASP A 398 -13.41 -25.63 13.61
CA ASP A 398 -12.01 -25.44 13.99
C ASP A 398 -11.87 -24.94 15.45
N LEU A 399 -12.77 -24.05 15.89
CA LEU A 399 -12.80 -23.61 17.28
C LEU A 399 -13.09 -24.76 18.26
N THR A 400 -13.94 -25.74 17.90
CA THR A 400 -14.16 -26.91 18.77
C THR A 400 -12.90 -27.75 18.95
N LYS A 401 -12.08 -27.87 17.91
CA LYS A 401 -10.81 -28.61 17.95
C LYS A 401 -9.78 -27.86 18.80
N LEU A 402 -9.68 -26.54 18.67
CA LEU A 402 -8.86 -25.71 19.53
C LEU A 402 -9.28 -25.85 21.00
N MET A 403 -10.58 -25.76 21.29
CA MET A 403 -11.12 -25.95 22.63
C MET A 403 -10.78 -27.33 23.21
N ALA A 404 -10.86 -28.39 22.41
CA ALA A 404 -10.50 -29.74 22.85
C ALA A 404 -9.01 -29.82 23.23
N GLN A 405 -8.10 -29.26 22.42
CA GLN A 405 -6.66 -29.26 22.73
C GLN A 405 -6.32 -28.44 23.98
N LEU A 406 -7.07 -27.36 24.22
CA LEU A 406 -6.90 -26.52 25.41
C LEU A 406 -7.67 -27.02 26.63
N ASN A 407 -8.37 -28.16 26.53
CA ASN A 407 -9.24 -28.73 27.55
C ASN A 407 -10.30 -27.73 28.06
N LEU A 408 -10.92 -27.00 27.14
CA LEU A 408 -11.95 -26.00 27.43
C LEU A 408 -13.34 -26.57 27.10
N PRO A 409 -14.13 -26.98 28.11
CA PRO A 409 -15.47 -27.51 27.86
C PRO A 409 -16.44 -26.42 27.38
N LYS A 410 -16.22 -25.17 27.82
CA LYS A 410 -17.10 -24.03 27.57
C LYS A 410 -16.29 -22.73 27.54
N VAL A 411 -16.64 -21.79 26.66
CA VAL A 411 -15.96 -20.49 26.53
C VAL A 411 -16.94 -19.34 26.32
N HIS A 412 -16.56 -18.13 26.74
CA HIS A 412 -17.14 -16.90 26.20
C HIS A 412 -16.49 -16.56 24.86
N ILE A 413 -17.22 -15.87 23.98
CA ILE A 413 -16.74 -15.50 22.65
C ILE A 413 -16.97 -14.01 22.42
N LEU A 414 -15.95 -13.30 21.96
CA LEU A 414 -16.06 -11.97 21.37
C LEU A 414 -15.58 -12.05 19.93
N GLY A 415 -16.49 -11.82 18.99
CA GLY A 415 -16.21 -11.82 17.57
C GLY A 415 -16.48 -10.46 16.94
N TRP A 416 -15.55 -10.00 16.09
CA TRP A 416 -15.74 -8.80 15.27
C TRP A 416 -15.85 -9.17 13.79
N SER A 417 -16.85 -8.62 13.10
CA SER A 417 -17.13 -8.85 11.68
C SER A 417 -17.30 -10.35 11.38
N ASP A 418 -16.49 -10.93 10.50
CA ASP A 418 -16.38 -12.38 10.27
C ASP A 418 -16.20 -13.20 11.54
N GLY A 419 -15.50 -12.69 12.55
CA GLY A 419 -15.38 -13.34 13.85
C GLY A 419 -16.71 -13.37 14.61
N GLY A 420 -17.54 -12.34 14.45
CA GLY A 420 -18.92 -12.30 14.96
C GLY A 420 -19.81 -13.33 14.26
N ASN A 421 -19.72 -13.41 12.92
CA ASN A 421 -20.41 -14.42 12.13
C ASN A 421 -19.97 -15.85 12.51
N THR A 422 -18.68 -16.06 12.72
CA THR A 422 -18.12 -17.32 13.23
C THR A 422 -18.67 -17.65 14.61
N GLY A 423 -18.75 -16.67 15.52
CA GLY A 423 -19.33 -16.83 16.85
C GLY A 423 -20.82 -17.21 16.82
N LEU A 424 -21.61 -16.60 15.93
CA LEU A 424 -23.02 -16.96 15.70
C LEU A 424 -23.16 -18.38 15.15
N SER A 425 -22.36 -18.74 14.13
CA SER A 425 -22.31 -20.11 13.60
C SER A 425 -21.91 -21.12 14.68
N PHE A 426 -20.97 -20.78 15.56
CA PHE A 426 -20.55 -21.63 16.66
C PHE A 426 -21.65 -21.80 17.70
N ALA A 427 -22.29 -20.71 18.15
CA ALA A 427 -23.36 -20.77 19.13
C ALA A 427 -24.62 -21.50 18.62
N ARG A 428 -24.86 -21.45 17.30
CA ARG A 428 -25.90 -22.25 16.64
C ARG A 428 -25.56 -23.75 16.64
N SER A 429 -24.33 -24.10 16.28
CA SER A 429 -23.92 -25.50 16.06
C SER A 429 -23.54 -26.23 17.35
N TYR A 430 -23.04 -25.50 18.35
CA TYR A 430 -22.52 -26.03 19.61
C TYR A 430 -23.02 -25.19 20.81
N PRO A 431 -24.35 -25.03 20.99
CA PRO A 431 -24.93 -24.13 21.98
C PRO A 431 -24.50 -24.44 23.42
N GLU A 432 -24.17 -25.70 23.74
CA GLU A 432 -23.71 -26.14 25.05
C GLU A 432 -22.29 -25.66 25.40
N LYS A 433 -21.48 -25.33 24.38
CA LYS A 433 -20.08 -24.90 24.51
C LYS A 433 -19.92 -23.40 24.68
N VAL A 434 -21.00 -22.62 24.63
CA VAL A 434 -20.97 -21.15 24.71
C VAL A 434 -21.48 -20.66 26.06
N GLY A 435 -20.65 -19.87 26.75
CA GLY A 435 -21.03 -19.09 27.93
C GLY A 435 -21.88 -17.88 27.53
N LYS A 436 -21.22 -16.89 26.93
CA LYS A 436 -21.82 -15.66 26.41
C LYS A 436 -21.16 -15.33 25.08
N LEU A 437 -21.94 -14.77 24.16
CA LEU A 437 -21.46 -14.34 22.85
C LEU A 437 -21.57 -12.83 22.72
N ILE A 438 -20.50 -12.18 22.30
CA ILE A 438 -20.48 -10.78 21.87
C ILE A 438 -20.17 -10.79 20.37
N ALA A 439 -21.09 -10.29 19.56
CA ALA A 439 -20.94 -10.23 18.11
C ALA A 439 -21.00 -8.76 17.65
N ILE A 440 -19.87 -8.26 17.15
CA ILE A 440 -19.68 -6.87 16.73
C ILE A 440 -19.71 -6.81 15.21
N GLY A 441 -20.64 -6.06 14.61
CA GLY A 441 -20.72 -5.89 13.15
C GLY A 441 -20.97 -7.20 12.40
N ALA A 442 -21.82 -8.08 12.95
CA ALA A 442 -22.19 -9.36 12.32
C ALA A 442 -23.44 -9.23 11.44
N ASN A 443 -23.58 -10.11 10.45
CA ASN A 443 -24.73 -10.14 9.53
C ASN A 443 -25.27 -11.57 9.37
N LEU A 444 -26.56 -11.70 9.02
CA LEU A 444 -27.22 -13.00 8.81
C LEU A 444 -26.93 -13.64 7.45
N SER A 445 -26.71 -12.79 6.45
CA SER A 445 -26.49 -13.17 5.07
C SER A 445 -25.83 -12.02 4.30
N PRO A 446 -25.23 -12.27 3.11
CA PRO A 446 -24.47 -11.26 2.38
C PRO A 446 -25.27 -10.00 2.07
N ASP A 447 -26.59 -10.12 1.83
CA ASP A 447 -27.51 -8.99 1.63
C ASP A 447 -27.66 -8.06 2.85
N GLY A 448 -27.16 -8.48 4.02
CA GLY A 448 -27.00 -7.62 5.18
C GLY A 448 -25.82 -6.66 5.10
N ILE A 449 -25.00 -6.76 4.06
CA ILE A 449 -23.91 -5.83 3.76
C ILE A 449 -24.45 -4.83 2.72
N LYS A 450 -24.14 -3.54 2.89
CA LYS A 450 -24.49 -2.49 1.91
C LYS A 450 -24.09 -2.89 0.47
N GLU A 451 -24.98 -2.66 -0.50
CA GLU A 451 -24.81 -3.15 -1.88
C GLU A 451 -23.57 -2.57 -2.56
N GLU A 452 -23.18 -1.34 -2.23
CA GLU A 452 -21.95 -0.73 -2.74
C GLU A 452 -20.70 -1.52 -2.33
N VAL A 453 -20.69 -2.09 -1.13
CA VAL A 453 -19.59 -2.92 -0.61
C VAL A 453 -19.63 -4.32 -1.26
N LEU A 454 -20.81 -4.93 -1.39
CA LEU A 454 -20.96 -6.20 -2.11
C LEU A 454 -20.51 -6.08 -3.57
N THR A 455 -20.88 -4.99 -4.24
CA THR A 455 -20.48 -4.71 -5.62
C THR A 455 -18.96 -4.58 -5.74
N MET A 456 -18.32 -3.92 -4.77
CA MET A 456 -16.86 -3.83 -4.69
C MET A 456 -16.22 -5.22 -4.57
N PHE A 457 -16.70 -6.08 -3.68
CA PHE A 457 -16.20 -7.45 -3.53
C PHE A 457 -16.39 -8.28 -4.80
N LYS A 458 -17.57 -8.24 -5.42
CA LYS A 458 -17.87 -8.91 -6.71
C LYS A 458 -16.89 -8.48 -7.80
N ASN A 459 -16.57 -7.19 -7.87
CA ASN A 459 -15.62 -6.65 -8.84
C ASN A 459 -14.18 -7.11 -8.57
N GLN A 460 -13.77 -7.16 -7.30
CA GLN A 460 -12.43 -7.61 -6.92
C GLN A 460 -12.19 -9.09 -7.28
N VAL A 461 -13.19 -9.96 -7.08
CA VAL A 461 -13.13 -11.37 -7.48
C VAL A 461 -13.00 -11.52 -9.00
N LYS A 462 -13.66 -10.65 -9.79
CA LYS A 462 -13.61 -10.70 -11.27
C LYS A 462 -12.29 -10.20 -11.87
N GLN A 463 -11.63 -9.24 -11.22
CA GLN A 463 -10.54 -8.46 -11.83
C GLN A 463 -9.13 -8.92 -11.47
N ASN A 464 -8.97 -9.81 -10.50
CA ASN A 464 -7.66 -10.11 -9.93
C ASN A 464 -7.32 -11.60 -10.02
N SER A 465 -6.07 -11.93 -10.38
CA SER A 465 -5.54 -13.29 -10.34
C SER A 465 -4.96 -13.54 -8.95
N GLY A 466 -5.74 -14.10 -8.02
CA GLY A 466 -5.32 -14.37 -6.65
C GLY A 466 -6.30 -15.31 -5.93
N ASP A 467 -5.92 -15.75 -4.72
CA ASP A 467 -6.84 -16.53 -3.87
C ASP A 467 -7.92 -15.61 -3.31
N HIS A 468 -9.13 -15.73 -3.85
CA HIS A 468 -10.29 -14.94 -3.46
C HIS A 468 -11.22 -15.64 -2.48
N ARG A 469 -10.80 -16.74 -1.86
CA ARG A 469 -11.68 -17.54 -1.00
C ARG A 469 -12.28 -16.77 0.16
N LEU A 470 -11.53 -15.84 0.76
CA LEU A 470 -12.05 -14.98 1.84
C LEU A 470 -13.07 -13.95 1.35
N LEU A 471 -12.91 -13.42 0.14
CA LEU A 471 -13.93 -12.55 -0.47
C LEU A 471 -15.17 -13.35 -0.88
N ARG A 472 -14.98 -14.57 -1.41
CA ARG A 472 -16.09 -15.48 -1.71
C ARG A 472 -16.86 -15.88 -0.47
N LEU A 473 -16.19 -16.05 0.68
CA LEU A 473 -16.86 -16.25 1.97
C LEU A 473 -17.84 -15.11 2.25
N MET A 474 -17.39 -13.84 2.20
CA MET A 474 -18.27 -12.68 2.45
C MET A 474 -19.41 -12.53 1.43
N LEU A 475 -19.19 -12.99 0.19
CA LEU A 475 -20.19 -12.94 -0.89
C LEU A 475 -21.22 -14.08 -0.83
N ALA A 476 -20.93 -15.18 -0.13
CA ALA A 476 -21.75 -16.38 -0.14
C ALA A 476 -22.27 -16.80 1.26
N GLN A 477 -21.69 -16.27 2.32
CA GLN A 477 -21.92 -16.64 3.71
C GLN A 477 -21.96 -15.38 4.60
N PRO A 478 -22.59 -15.44 5.80
CA PRO A 478 -23.33 -16.58 6.32
C PRO A 478 -24.66 -16.76 5.59
N GLN A 479 -25.44 -17.79 5.91
CA GLN A 479 -26.84 -17.90 5.47
C GLN A 479 -27.69 -18.38 6.64
N LEU A 480 -27.64 -17.62 7.74
CA LEU A 480 -28.33 -17.97 8.99
C LEU A 480 -29.83 -17.71 8.86
N THR A 481 -30.62 -18.77 9.03
CA THR A 481 -32.09 -18.68 9.00
C THR A 481 -32.66 -18.30 10.37
N ALA A 482 -33.93 -17.91 10.41
CA ALA A 482 -34.62 -17.66 11.68
C ALA A 482 -34.61 -18.89 12.62
N THR A 483 -34.79 -20.09 12.06
CA THR A 483 -34.71 -21.36 12.79
C THR A 483 -33.31 -21.61 13.34
N ASP A 484 -32.27 -21.18 12.65
CA ASP A 484 -30.89 -21.28 13.14
C ASP A 484 -30.64 -20.36 14.34
N LEU A 485 -31.13 -19.12 14.29
CA LEU A 485 -30.97 -18.17 15.40
C LEU A 485 -31.71 -18.63 16.67
N GLN A 486 -32.84 -19.31 16.52
CA GLN A 486 -33.59 -19.88 17.64
C GLN A 486 -32.85 -21.01 18.37
N LYS A 487 -31.83 -21.62 17.76
CA LYS A 487 -30.98 -22.63 18.41
C LYS A 487 -29.96 -22.01 19.37
N ILE A 488 -29.72 -20.71 19.27
CA ILE A 488 -28.75 -20.00 20.12
C ILE A 488 -29.36 -19.78 21.51
N ASN A 489 -28.83 -20.51 22.50
CA ASN A 489 -29.35 -20.49 23.88
C ASN A 489 -28.54 -19.58 24.82
N SER A 490 -27.27 -19.30 24.49
CA SER A 490 -26.41 -18.42 25.27
C SER A 490 -26.92 -16.97 25.26
N PRO A 491 -26.68 -16.17 26.32
CA PRO A 491 -26.83 -14.72 26.24
C PRO A 491 -25.96 -14.15 25.12
N VAL A 492 -26.55 -13.25 24.31
CA VAL A 492 -25.87 -12.60 23.19
C VAL A 492 -25.91 -11.09 23.33
N LEU A 493 -24.76 -10.45 23.17
CA LEU A 493 -24.67 -9.01 22.96
C LEU A 493 -24.30 -8.74 21.50
N LEU A 494 -25.26 -8.18 20.77
CA LEU A 494 -25.09 -7.68 19.41
C LEU A 494 -24.63 -6.22 19.50
N ILE A 495 -23.58 -5.86 18.76
CA ILE A 495 -23.04 -4.51 18.73
C ILE A 495 -22.86 -4.09 17.27
N ALA A 496 -23.29 -2.88 16.92
CA ALA A 496 -22.99 -2.29 15.61
C ALA A 496 -22.72 -0.78 15.73
N GLY A 497 -22.02 -0.22 14.75
CA GLY A 497 -21.91 1.23 14.62
C GLY A 497 -23.17 1.83 13.98
N GLN A 498 -23.51 3.06 14.31
CA GLN A 498 -24.59 3.79 13.63
C GLN A 498 -24.32 3.96 12.13
N ASN A 499 -23.04 4.11 11.75
CA ASN A 499 -22.58 4.30 10.38
C ASN A 499 -21.92 3.03 9.80
N ASP A 500 -22.30 1.84 10.29
CA ASP A 500 -21.74 0.56 9.88
C ASP A 500 -22.02 0.27 8.38
N VAL A 501 -21.17 -0.57 7.78
CA VAL A 501 -21.41 -1.15 6.45
C VAL A 501 -22.39 -2.31 6.49
N ILE A 502 -22.60 -2.89 7.67
CA ILE A 502 -23.67 -3.83 7.95
C ILE A 502 -24.98 -3.07 8.16
N LEU A 503 -26.04 -3.54 7.52
CA LEU A 503 -27.37 -2.96 7.62
C LEU A 503 -27.95 -3.20 9.03
N GLU A 504 -28.40 -2.13 9.67
CA GLU A 504 -29.01 -2.19 11.01
C GLU A 504 -30.19 -3.16 11.08
N SER A 505 -30.94 -3.32 9.97
CA SER A 505 -32.05 -4.27 9.88
C SER A 505 -31.65 -5.71 10.21
N HIS A 506 -30.41 -6.13 9.88
CA HIS A 506 -29.91 -7.46 10.24
C HIS A 506 -29.61 -7.56 11.74
N SER A 507 -29.04 -6.52 12.34
CA SER A 507 -28.79 -6.45 13.79
C SER A 507 -30.09 -6.50 14.59
N GLN A 508 -31.10 -5.73 14.17
CA GLN A 508 -32.44 -5.75 14.78
C GLN A 508 -33.12 -7.10 14.61
N LEU A 509 -33.00 -7.73 13.44
CA LEU A 509 -33.57 -9.05 13.19
C LEU A 509 -32.91 -10.12 14.06
N MET A 510 -31.59 -10.09 14.22
CA MET A 510 -30.88 -10.96 15.15
C MET A 510 -31.38 -10.80 16.59
N GLN A 511 -31.49 -9.55 17.07
CA GLN A 511 -31.99 -9.26 18.41
C GLN A 511 -33.40 -9.83 18.62
N LYS A 512 -34.28 -9.69 17.63
CA LYS A 512 -35.65 -10.17 17.70
C LYS A 512 -35.75 -11.70 17.76
N LEU A 513 -34.85 -12.41 17.07
CA LEU A 513 -34.95 -13.86 16.86
C LEU A 513 -34.14 -14.68 17.87
N ILE A 514 -33.07 -14.11 18.42
CA ILE A 514 -32.26 -14.77 19.45
C ILE A 514 -32.89 -14.49 20.82
N LYS A 515 -33.27 -15.56 21.54
CA LYS A 515 -34.07 -15.50 22.77
C LYS A 515 -33.49 -14.56 23.84
N ASN A 516 -32.17 -14.56 24.02
CA ASN A 516 -31.47 -13.82 25.07
C ASN A 516 -30.50 -12.78 24.48
N ALA A 517 -30.94 -12.05 23.44
CA ALA A 517 -30.11 -11.04 22.79
C ALA A 517 -30.39 -9.60 23.26
N ARG A 518 -29.32 -8.84 23.48
CA ARG A 518 -29.31 -7.39 23.61
C ARG A 518 -28.63 -6.78 22.38
N LEU A 519 -29.13 -5.67 21.87
CA LEU A 519 -28.51 -4.90 20.79
C LEU A 519 -28.07 -3.54 21.31
N GLU A 520 -26.83 -3.16 21.00
CA GLU A 520 -26.30 -1.82 21.23
C GLU A 520 -25.82 -1.20 19.91
N ILE A 521 -26.33 -0.01 19.57
CA ILE A 521 -25.89 0.77 18.41
C ILE A 521 -25.04 1.94 18.90
N PHE A 522 -23.76 1.95 18.53
CA PHE A 522 -22.83 3.00 18.95
C PHE A 522 -22.98 4.25 18.07
N PRO A 523 -23.32 5.41 18.65
CA PRO A 523 -23.45 6.65 17.88
C PRO A 523 -22.11 7.04 17.27
N GLU A 524 -22.16 7.58 16.04
CA GLU A 524 -21.00 8.05 15.27
C GLU A 524 -19.95 6.98 14.90
N ALA A 525 -20.08 5.75 15.39
CA ALA A 525 -19.17 4.65 15.06
C ALA A 525 -19.48 4.03 13.70
N THR A 526 -18.46 3.51 13.03
CA THR A 526 -18.55 2.73 11.79
C THR A 526 -18.36 1.23 12.09
N HIS A 527 -18.12 0.43 11.04
CA HIS A 527 -17.75 -0.98 11.18
C HIS A 527 -16.47 -1.19 12.00
N TYR A 528 -15.63 -0.17 12.11
CA TYR A 528 -14.34 -0.20 12.81
C TYR A 528 -14.44 0.25 14.27
N LEU A 529 -15.62 0.15 14.87
CA LEU A 529 -15.90 0.44 16.27
C LEU A 529 -14.82 -0.05 17.27
N PRO A 530 -14.25 -1.28 17.15
CA PRO A 530 -13.19 -1.72 18.06
C PRO A 530 -11.96 -0.81 18.11
N PHE A 531 -11.71 -0.06 17.03
CA PHE A 531 -10.63 0.90 16.95
C PHE A 531 -11.05 2.32 17.34
N GLU A 532 -12.26 2.71 16.95
CA GLU A 532 -12.78 4.08 17.05
C GLU A 532 -13.22 4.45 18.47
N GLN A 533 -13.91 3.55 19.17
CA GLN A 533 -14.43 3.80 20.53
C GLN A 533 -14.08 2.65 21.51
N PRO A 534 -12.79 2.28 21.63
CA PRO A 534 -12.35 1.07 22.32
C PRO A 534 -12.67 1.08 23.82
N GLN A 535 -12.56 2.24 24.49
CA GLN A 535 -12.82 2.32 25.93
C GLN A 535 -14.29 2.05 26.25
N LYS A 536 -15.22 2.68 25.50
CA LYS A 536 -16.66 2.48 25.67
C LYS A 536 -17.06 1.04 25.32
N LEU A 537 -16.52 0.51 24.21
CA LEU A 537 -16.73 -0.87 23.82
C LEU A 537 -16.26 -1.83 24.92
N ASN A 538 -15.03 -1.68 25.41
CA ASN A 538 -14.47 -2.55 26.44
C ASN A 538 -15.29 -2.51 27.73
N GLN A 539 -15.76 -1.33 28.14
CA GLN A 539 -16.61 -1.18 29.32
C GLN A 539 -17.95 -1.93 29.16
N LEU A 540 -18.61 -1.78 28.01
CA LEU A 540 -19.85 -2.49 27.72
C LEU A 540 -19.64 -4.00 27.70
N VAL A 541 -18.56 -4.47 27.06
CA VAL A 541 -18.21 -5.90 27.01
C VAL A 541 -17.97 -6.45 28.41
N LEU A 542 -17.18 -5.77 29.23
CA LEU A 542 -16.91 -6.21 30.61
C LEU A 542 -18.18 -6.22 31.47
N SER A 543 -19.03 -5.20 31.34
CA SER A 543 -20.33 -5.17 32.02
C SER A 543 -21.17 -6.38 31.62
N PHE A 544 -21.32 -6.64 30.32
CA PHE A 544 -22.10 -7.77 29.83
C PHE A 544 -21.53 -9.12 30.26
N LEU A 545 -20.20 -9.27 30.25
CA LEU A 545 -19.57 -10.51 30.69
C LEU A 545 -19.71 -10.72 32.21
N GLY A 546 -19.82 -9.65 33.00
CA GLY A 546 -20.02 -9.70 34.45
C GLY A 546 -21.48 -9.86 34.94
N GLU A 547 -22.48 -9.63 34.08
CA GLU A 547 -23.93 -9.86 34.38
C GLU A 547 -24.26 -11.31 34.74
#